data_AF-A0A951RB37-F1
#
_entry.id   AF-A0A951RB37-F1
#
_cell.length_a   1.000
_cell.length_b   1.000
_cell.length_c   1.000
_cell.angle_alpha   90.00
_cell.angle_beta   90.00
_cell.angle_gamma   90.00
#
_symmetry.space_group_name_H-M   'P 1'
#
loop_
_entity.id
_entity.type
_entity.pdbx_description
1 polymer ?
#
loop_
_entity_poly.entity_id
_entity_poly.type
_entity_poly.pdbx_seq_one_letter_code
_entity_poly.pdbx_strand_id
1 'polypeptide(L)'
;MPKTIISKLEENPDFLKSAKSRRPGKKKVKFKKVTFKITEGQKKALEIMCKRQKTTPVRYLKSVITHQTARYKASPEPVSYVTENQLLLFDLEKEIAPVKKNKKMVS
;
A
#
# COMPACT_ATOMS: atom_id res chain seq x y z
N MET A 1 -33.02 5.12 2.65
CA MET A 1 -32.42 5.07 1.29
C MET A 1 -31.26 6.06 1.21
N PRO A 2 -30.11 5.73 0.60
CA PRO A 2 -29.00 6.67 0.48
C PRO A 2 -29.38 7.85 -0.42
N LYS A 3 -29.23 9.09 0.08
CA LYS A 3 -29.52 10.32 -0.68
C LYS A 3 -28.70 10.38 -1.99
N THR A 4 -29.36 10.57 -3.12
CA THR A 4 -28.75 10.70 -4.45
C THR A 4 -27.98 12.01 -4.57
N ILE A 5 -27.00 12.05 -5.48
CA ILE A 5 -26.16 13.25 -5.73
C ILE A 5 -27.02 14.46 -6.11
N ILE A 6 -28.13 14.24 -6.80
CA ILE A 6 -29.10 15.25 -7.23
C ILE A 6 -29.72 15.95 -6.01
N SER A 7 -30.21 15.18 -5.03
CA SER A 7 -30.78 15.75 -3.78
C SER A 7 -29.77 16.57 -2.97
N LYS A 8 -28.47 16.24 -3.05
CA LYS A 8 -27.41 16.98 -2.35
C LYS A 8 -27.01 18.28 -3.06
N LEU A 9 -27.26 18.37 -4.37
CA LEU A 9 -27.01 19.57 -5.18
C LEU A 9 -28.14 20.60 -5.02
N GLU A 10 -29.38 20.13 -4.88
CA GLU A 10 -30.55 20.96 -4.57
C GLU A 10 -30.40 21.65 -3.19
N GLU A 11 -29.91 20.93 -2.18
CA GLU A 11 -29.69 21.46 -0.83
C GLU A 11 -28.46 22.39 -0.75
N ASN A 12 -27.44 22.21 -1.61
CA ASN A 12 -26.22 23.02 -1.64
C ASN A 12 -25.59 23.07 -3.05
N PRO A 13 -25.74 24.18 -3.80
CA PRO A 13 -25.24 24.28 -5.18
C PRO A 13 -23.71 24.18 -5.28
N ASP A 14 -22.98 24.47 -4.20
CA ASP A 14 -21.52 24.40 -4.12
C ASP A 14 -20.96 23.02 -3.67
N PHE A 15 -21.81 21.99 -3.50
CA PHE A 15 -21.40 20.66 -3.03
C PHE A 15 -20.24 20.06 -3.85
N LEU A 16 -20.28 20.21 -5.18
CA LEU A 16 -19.24 19.74 -6.11
C LEU A 16 -17.90 20.48 -5.96
N LYS A 17 -17.91 21.74 -5.51
CA LYS A 17 -16.71 22.55 -5.26
C LYS A 17 -15.97 22.04 -4.03
N SER A 18 -16.70 21.70 -2.97
CA SER A 18 -16.13 21.14 -1.74
C SER A 18 -15.55 19.73 -1.92
N ALA A 19 -16.17 18.90 -2.77
CA ALA A 19 -15.71 17.54 -3.05
C ALA A 19 -14.42 17.48 -3.88
N LYS A 20 -14.18 18.45 -4.78
CA LYS A 20 -12.91 18.58 -5.52
C LYS A 20 -11.73 18.96 -4.60
N SER A 21 -11.98 19.76 -3.57
CA SER A 21 -10.97 20.22 -2.59
C SER A 21 -10.49 19.11 -1.66
N ARG A 22 -11.34 18.12 -1.35
CA ARG A 22 -11.02 17.03 -0.40
C ARG A 22 -10.24 15.85 -0.99
N ARG A 23 -9.83 15.91 -2.27
CA ARG A 23 -8.98 14.84 -2.83
C ARG A 23 -7.58 14.99 -2.24
N PRO A 24 -7.07 14.02 -1.46
CA PRO A 24 -5.71 14.10 -0.95
C PRO A 24 -4.76 14.26 -2.14
N GLY A 25 -4.04 15.38 -2.18
CA GLY A 25 -3.12 15.66 -3.26
C GLY A 25 -2.10 14.53 -3.38
N LYS A 26 -1.92 13.99 -4.59
CA LYS A 26 -0.88 12.98 -4.83
C LYS A 26 0.47 13.58 -4.42
N LYS A 27 1.15 12.95 -3.47
CA LYS A 27 2.49 13.36 -3.05
C LYS A 27 3.40 13.35 -4.29
N LYS A 28 4.14 14.43 -4.51
CA LYS A 28 5.09 14.52 -5.63
C LYS A 28 6.16 13.44 -5.45
N VAL A 29 6.20 12.46 -6.35
CA VAL A 29 7.23 11.42 -6.35
C VAL A 29 8.56 12.07 -6.73
N LYS A 30 9.52 12.10 -5.79
CA LYS A 30 10.87 12.59 -6.05
C LYS A 30 11.73 11.43 -6.53
N PHE A 31 12.22 11.50 -7.77
CA PHE A 31 13.16 10.52 -8.31
C PHE A 31 14.60 10.92 -7.99
N LYS A 32 15.45 9.93 -7.70
CA LYS A 32 16.90 10.13 -7.54
C LYS A 32 17.61 9.82 -8.84
N LYS A 33 18.58 10.65 -9.22
CA LYS A 33 19.47 10.38 -10.36
C LYS A 33 20.48 9.31 -9.96
N VAL A 34 20.58 8.25 -10.76
CA VAL A 34 21.57 7.18 -10.58
C VAL A 34 22.54 7.23 -11.77
N THR A 35 23.83 7.22 -11.48
CA THR A 35 24.90 7.24 -12.49
C THR A 35 25.74 5.98 -12.35
N PHE A 36 25.94 5.27 -13.44
CA PHE A 36 26.75 4.06 -13.48
C PHE A 36 28.06 4.34 -14.22
N LYS A 37 29.17 3.87 -13.66
CA LYS A 37 30.43 3.74 -14.40
C LYS A 37 30.42 2.35 -15.02
N ILE A 38 30.61 2.28 -16.34
CA ILE A 38 30.62 1.02 -17.09
C ILE A 38 31.91 0.90 -17.89
N THR A 39 32.36 -0.33 -18.09
CA THR A 39 33.50 -0.63 -18.96
C THR A 39 33.08 -0.59 -20.43
N GLU A 40 34.06 -0.48 -21.34
CA GLU A 40 33.77 -0.46 -22.78
C GLU A 40 33.11 -1.76 -23.27
N GLY A 41 33.56 -2.92 -22.75
CA GLY A 41 32.95 -4.20 -23.07
C GLY A 41 31.47 -4.29 -22.66
N GLN A 42 31.12 -3.76 -21.48
CA GLN A 42 29.74 -3.69 -21.01
C GLN A 42 28.88 -2.78 -21.89
N LYS A 43 29.44 -1.66 -22.37
CA LYS A 43 28.76 -0.77 -23.32
C LYS A 43 28.44 -1.49 -24.63
N LYS A 44 29.41 -2.20 -25.22
CA LYS A 44 29.22 -2.97 -26.45
C LYS A 44 28.14 -4.04 -26.29
N ALA A 45 28.16 -4.79 -25.18
CA ALA A 45 27.13 -5.78 -24.87
C ALA A 45 25.74 -5.14 -24.73
N LEU A 46 25.65 -3.98 -24.07
CA LEU A 46 24.40 -3.24 -23.92
C LEU A 46 23.82 -2.82 -25.27
N GLU A 47 24.65 -2.32 -26.18
CA GLU A 47 24.24 -1.90 -27.52
C GLU A 47 23.71 -3.07 -28.36
N ILE A 48 24.38 -4.23 -28.31
CA ILE A 48 23.91 -5.45 -29.00
C ILE A 48 22.53 -5.86 -28.48
N MET A 49 22.34 -5.86 -27.17
CA MET A 49 21.07 -6.24 -26.55
C MET A 49 19.95 -5.24 -26.89
N CYS A 50 20.26 -3.94 -26.90
CA CYS A 50 19.32 -2.89 -27.29
C CYS A 50 18.89 -3.03 -28.76
N LYS A 51 19.84 -3.33 -29.67
CA LYS A 51 19.53 -3.59 -31.09
C LYS A 51 18.62 -4.79 -31.25
N ARG A 52 18.92 -5.90 -30.57
CA ARG A 52 18.11 -7.12 -30.62
C ARG A 52 16.68 -6.90 -30.15
N GLN A 53 16.51 -6.13 -29.08
CA GLN A 53 15.19 -5.86 -28.49
C GLN A 53 14.49 -4.63 -29.08
N LYS A 54 15.12 -3.90 -30.02
CA LYS A 54 14.61 -2.64 -30.59
C LYS A 54 14.22 -1.63 -29.50
N THR A 55 15.08 -1.47 -28.49
CA THR A 55 14.86 -0.56 -27.36
C THR A 55 16.03 0.41 -27.18
N THR A 56 15.83 1.43 -26.35
CA THR A 56 16.89 2.36 -25.96
C THR A 56 17.61 1.87 -24.70
N PRO A 57 18.90 2.20 -24.52
CA PRO A 57 19.69 1.83 -23.34
C PRO A 57 19.00 2.11 -22.01
N VAL A 58 18.37 3.28 -21.88
CA VAL A 58 17.67 3.70 -20.66
C VAL A 58 16.43 2.84 -20.40
N ARG A 59 15.65 2.56 -21.45
CA ARG A 59 14.44 1.74 -21.35
C ARG A 59 14.80 0.30 -21.00
N TYR A 60 15.84 -0.23 -21.64
CA TYR A 60 16.36 -1.56 -21.37
C TYR A 60 16.82 -1.71 -19.92
N LEU A 61 17.69 -0.81 -19.45
CA LEU A 61 18.19 -0.84 -18.07
C LEU A 61 17.06 -0.73 -17.04
N LYS A 62 16.10 0.18 -17.25
CA LYS A 62 14.92 0.29 -16.37
C LYS A 62 14.13 -1.02 -16.32
N SER A 63 13.90 -1.66 -17.47
CA SER A 63 13.18 -2.93 -17.56
C SER A 63 13.89 -4.03 -16.77
N VAL A 64 15.19 -4.21 -17.00
CA VAL A 64 16.01 -5.23 -16.35
C VAL A 64 16.08 -5.00 -14.84
N ILE A 65 16.34 -3.77 -14.40
CA ILE A 65 16.37 -3.42 -12.96
C ILE A 65 14.99 -3.68 -12.33
N THR A 66 13.90 -3.31 -13.00
CA THR A 66 12.55 -3.53 -12.48
C THR A 66 12.25 -5.02 -12.32
N HIS A 67 12.55 -5.82 -13.35
CA HIS A 67 12.35 -7.26 -13.31
C HIS A 67 13.20 -7.93 -12.22
N GLN A 68 14.46 -7.51 -12.07
CA GLN A 68 15.35 -8.06 -11.06
C GLN A 68 14.90 -7.68 -9.65
N THR A 69 14.59 -6.41 -9.42
CA THR A 69 14.14 -5.91 -8.10
C THR A 69 12.77 -6.45 -7.71
N ALA A 70 11.88 -6.75 -8.67
CA ALA A 70 10.59 -7.36 -8.38
C ALA A 70 10.72 -8.71 -7.65
N ARG A 71 11.79 -9.46 -7.93
CA ARG A 71 12.09 -10.74 -7.24
C ARG A 71 12.46 -10.55 -5.77
N TYR A 72 13.04 -9.40 -5.42
CA TYR A 72 13.50 -9.08 -4.07
C TYR A 72 12.58 -8.13 -3.32
N LYS A 73 11.48 -7.69 -3.95
CA LYS A 73 10.42 -7.03 -3.19
C LYS A 73 9.96 -8.07 -2.19
N ALA A 74 10.29 -7.84 -0.92
CA ALA A 74 9.82 -8.64 0.20
C ALA A 74 8.32 -8.86 0.00
N SER A 75 7.93 -10.12 0.23
CA SER A 75 6.59 -10.68 0.11
C SER A 75 5.45 -9.67 0.35
N PRO A 76 4.29 -9.82 -0.33
CA PRO A 76 3.05 -9.20 0.13
C PRO A 76 2.93 -9.39 1.65
N GLU A 77 2.35 -8.40 2.33
CA GLU A 77 2.00 -8.48 3.75
C GLU A 77 1.65 -9.92 4.11
N PRO A 78 2.25 -10.51 5.17
CA PRO A 78 1.95 -11.88 5.52
C PRO A 78 0.43 -11.99 5.56
N VAL A 79 -0.13 -12.87 4.74
CA VAL A 79 -1.58 -13.04 4.70
C VAL A 79 -1.96 -13.33 6.15
N SER A 80 -2.81 -12.45 6.70
CA SER A 80 -3.22 -12.49 8.10
C SER A 80 -4.09 -13.71 8.34
N TYR A 81 -3.50 -14.89 8.30
CA TYR A 81 -4.12 -16.11 8.75
C TYR A 81 -4.05 -16.08 10.26
N VAL A 82 -5.12 -15.57 10.87
CA VAL A 82 -5.38 -15.81 12.29
C VAL A 82 -5.57 -17.32 12.41
N THR A 83 -4.62 -17.98 13.07
CA THR A 83 -4.74 -19.42 13.33
C THR A 83 -5.85 -19.64 14.36
N GLU A 84 -6.59 -20.74 14.26
CA GLU A 84 -7.72 -21.04 15.15
C GLU A 84 -7.31 -20.99 16.64
N ASN A 85 -6.08 -21.36 16.97
CA ASN A 85 -5.52 -21.28 18.32
C ASN A 85 -5.40 -19.84 18.88
N GLN A 86 -5.33 -18.82 18.03
CA GLN A 86 -5.25 -17.42 18.48
C GLN A 86 -6.63 -16.84 18.84
N LEU A 87 -7.72 -17.47 18.38
CA LEU A 87 -9.09 -17.07 18.76
C LEU A 87 -9.41 -17.47 20.20
N LEU A 88 -8.80 -18.54 20.70
CA LEU A 88 -8.96 -19.03 22.08
C LEU A 88 -8.50 -18.03 23.14
N LEU A 89 -7.58 -17.12 22.79
CA LEU A 89 -7.08 -16.09 23.71
C LEU A 89 -8.15 -15.04 24.05
N PHE A 90 -9.12 -14.80 23.14
CA PHE A 90 -10.20 -13.85 23.37
C PHE A 90 -11.34 -14.42 24.22
N ASP A 91 -11.47 -15.74 24.29
CA ASP A 91 -12.44 -16.41 25.16
C ASP A 91 -11.94 -16.47 26.61
N LEU A 92 -10.62 -16.59 26.82
CA LEU A 92 -10.00 -16.56 28.15
C LEU A 92 -10.19 -15.21 28.87
N GLU A 93 -10.20 -14.09 28.14
CA GLU A 93 -10.41 -12.76 28.74
C GLU A 93 -11.84 -12.55 29.27
N LYS A 94 -12.84 -13.25 28.73
CA LYS A 94 -14.23 -13.17 29.23
C LYS A 94 -14.40 -13.88 30.58
N GLU A 95 -13.62 -14.90 30.87
CA GLU A 95 -13.74 -15.66 32.12
C GLU A 95 -12.99 -15.03 33.31
N ILE A 96 -12.05 -14.12 33.05
CA ILE A 96 -11.26 -13.43 34.08
C ILE A 96 -11.96 -12.15 34.58
N ALA A 97 -13.25 -11.95 34.29
CA ALA A 97 -14.05 -10.90 34.94
C ALA A 97 -14.70 -11.43 36.23
N PRO A 98 -14.08 -11.31 37.42
CA PRO A 98 -14.69 -11.77 38.66
C PRO A 98 -15.87 -10.87 39.06
N VAL A 99 -17.04 -11.50 39.08
CA VAL A 99 -18.14 -11.37 40.05
C VAL A 99 -17.93 -10.27 41.11
N LYS A 100 -18.67 -9.16 41.00
CA LYS A 100 -18.85 -8.18 42.07
C LYS A 100 -19.53 -8.88 43.27
N LYS A 101 -18.76 -9.27 44.28
CA LYS A 101 -19.30 -9.77 45.56
C LYS A 101 -19.94 -8.61 46.34
N ASN A 102 -21.12 -8.88 46.88
CA ASN A 102 -22.04 -7.99 47.55
C ASN A 102 -21.41 -7.22 48.73
N LYS A 103 -21.70 -5.92 48.79
CA LYS A 103 -21.31 -5.03 49.90
C LYS A 103 -22.43 -5.00 50.95
N LYS A 104 -22.10 -5.56 52.13
CA LYS A 104 -22.58 -5.24 53.49
C LYS A 104 -24.08 -5.39 53.80
N MET A 105 -24.40 -6.41 54.60
CA MET A 105 -25.30 -6.27 55.76
C MET A 105 -24.65 -6.98 56.94
N VAL A 106 -24.19 -6.22 57.94
CA VAL A 106 -24.13 -6.67 59.33
C VAL A 106 -24.64 -5.51 60.17
N SER A 107 -25.62 -5.88 60.98
CA SER A 107 -26.41 -5.19 62.00
C SER A 107 -25.65 -4.24 62.91
#